data_AF-A0A7J5DEZ2-F1
#
_entry.id   AF-A0A7J5DEZ2-F1
#
_cell.length_a   1.000
_cell.length_b   1.000
_cell.length_c   1.000
_cell.angle_alpha   90.00
_cell.angle_beta   90.00
_cell.angle_gamma   90.00
#
_symmetry.space_group_name_H-M   'P 1'
#
loop_
_entity.id
_entity.type
_entity.pdbx_description
1 polymer ?
#
loop_
_entity_poly.entity_id
_entity_poly.type
_entity_poly.pdbx_seq_one_letter_code
_entity_poly.pdbx_strand_id
1 'polypeptide(L)'
;MDTSRKPNQQRSQHGTVVVGDASAMSPGAVNSIAHSCSPWLVLALLAALAASLPFWFTLSIDRGERGKQKQYIEEIGRARQDLFTGQLVYTDVKSLQLEAGGEPRLFRVDVLGRTRSAKPGEEQAPLKAGAQIGVKLHCAGTAVRCAPLSSERQSVLSKEDRATWMWEVSSQHPGKITIAFTVTAYLGDGNTVLVEKPPLTSRVEVAEPSASWFSWVKDFWGWAAGAIATLGGMAVSLSAIVAVIVMVIRRRLPDASAAEPSTPEPERRADRRPRVVVTRSARLGPRRSGRRAPRE
;
A
#
# COMPACT_ATOMS: atom_id res chain seq x y z
N MET A 1 -34.94 40.66 -14.21
CA MET A 1 -35.77 39.86 -13.29
C MET A 1 -34.87 39.37 -12.18
N ASP A 2 -34.86 40.13 -11.10
CA ASP A 2 -34.15 39.88 -9.85
C ASP A 2 -34.78 38.72 -9.07
N THR A 3 -33.96 37.79 -8.58
CA THR A 3 -34.34 36.98 -7.41
C THR A 3 -33.18 36.92 -6.42
N SER A 4 -33.30 37.84 -5.47
CA SER A 4 -32.70 37.93 -4.14
C SER A 4 -33.08 36.76 -3.22
N ARG A 5 -32.14 36.32 -2.35
CA ARG A 5 -32.25 35.65 -1.02
C ARG A 5 -31.10 34.64 -0.84
N LYS A 6 -30.41 34.46 0.29
CA LYS A 6 -30.44 35.01 1.67
C LYS A 6 -29.11 34.56 2.33
N PRO A 7 -28.46 35.35 3.21
CA PRO A 7 -27.30 34.89 3.98
C PRO A 7 -27.75 34.04 5.18
N ASN A 8 -27.08 32.91 5.41
CA ASN A 8 -27.35 32.01 6.53
C ASN A 8 -26.49 32.37 7.75
N GLN A 9 -27.15 32.39 8.89
CA GLN A 9 -26.74 33.04 10.14
C GLN A 9 -26.06 32.03 11.07
N GLN A 10 -24.82 32.38 11.44
CA GLN A 10 -24.14 32.18 12.72
C GLN A 10 -24.86 31.35 13.81
N ARG A 11 -24.21 30.29 14.29
CA ARG A 11 -24.45 29.72 15.62
C ARG A 11 -23.14 29.57 16.37
N SER A 12 -22.87 30.57 17.22
CA SER A 12 -21.79 30.59 18.20
C SER A 12 -22.16 29.63 19.34
N GLN A 13 -21.29 28.67 19.67
CA GLN A 13 -21.43 27.86 20.88
C GLN A 13 -20.46 28.37 21.95
N HIS A 14 -21.04 28.90 23.02
CA HIS A 14 -20.36 29.20 24.28
C HIS A 14 -20.02 27.89 24.99
N GLY A 15 -18.74 27.66 25.28
CA GLY A 15 -18.26 26.59 26.15
C GLY A 15 -17.92 27.15 27.53
N THR A 16 -18.63 26.66 28.54
CA THR A 16 -18.54 27.02 29.96
C THR A 16 -17.23 26.54 30.57
N VAL A 17 -16.52 27.43 31.28
CA VAL A 17 -15.34 27.13 32.09
C VAL A 17 -15.79 26.66 33.48
N VAL A 18 -15.40 25.45 33.88
CA VAL A 18 -15.58 24.95 35.26
C VAL A 18 -14.28 25.16 36.01
N VAL A 19 -14.32 26.04 37.00
CA VAL A 19 -13.25 26.30 37.97
C VAL A 19 -13.39 25.27 39.10
N GLY A 20 -12.33 24.50 39.37
CA GLY A 20 -12.26 23.56 40.48
C GLY A 20 -11.42 24.13 41.63
N ASP A 21 -12.04 24.22 42.80
CA ASP A 21 -11.48 24.79 44.03
C ASP A 21 -10.35 23.96 44.66
N ALA A 22 -9.33 24.67 45.13
CA ALA A 22 -8.23 24.15 45.93
C ALA A 22 -8.64 24.06 47.41
N SER A 23 -8.68 22.85 47.97
CA SER A 23 -8.83 22.64 49.41
C SER A 23 -7.48 22.79 50.11
N ALA A 24 -7.42 23.78 51.00
CA ALA A 24 -6.32 24.05 51.92
C ALA A 24 -6.29 23.01 53.05
N MET A 25 -5.08 22.53 53.38
CA MET A 25 -4.84 21.61 54.49
C MET A 25 -4.06 22.34 55.59
N SER A 26 -4.60 22.26 56.80
CA SER A 26 -4.21 22.99 58.02
C SER A 26 -2.98 22.35 58.71
N PRO A 27 -2.04 23.12 59.30
CA PRO A 27 -0.96 22.59 60.12
C PRO A 27 -1.37 22.60 61.60
N GLY A 28 -1.30 21.44 62.26
CA GLY A 28 -1.57 21.31 63.68
C GLY A 28 -0.51 20.49 64.40
N ALA A 29 -0.16 20.97 65.60
CA ALA A 29 0.58 20.33 66.70
C ALA A 29 2.11 20.39 66.69
N VAL A 30 2.61 21.38 67.44
CA VAL A 30 3.95 21.43 68.04
C VAL A 30 3.88 20.69 69.37
N ASN A 31 4.65 19.61 69.53
CA ASN A 31 4.85 18.97 70.83
C ASN A 31 6.32 19.04 71.25
N SER A 32 6.51 19.61 72.43
CA SER A 32 7.76 19.76 73.18
C SER A 32 8.30 18.39 73.59
N ILE A 33 9.56 18.08 73.28
CA ILE A 33 10.24 16.86 73.73
C ILE A 33 11.50 17.25 74.50
N ALA A 34 11.50 16.86 75.77
CA ALA A 34 12.58 17.01 76.72
C ALA A 34 13.80 16.16 76.32
N HIS A 35 14.99 16.71 76.57
CA HIS A 35 16.29 16.15 76.23
C HIS A 35 16.65 14.94 77.10
N SER A 36 16.57 13.74 76.53
CA SER A 36 17.37 12.59 76.94
C SER A 36 18.22 12.17 75.74
N CYS A 37 19.54 12.35 75.87
CA CYS A 37 20.52 12.16 74.81
C CYS A 37 20.75 10.65 74.59
N SER A 38 19.80 10.01 73.91
CA SER A 38 19.90 8.61 73.50
C SER A 38 20.68 8.53 72.17
N PRO A 39 21.70 7.66 72.04
CA PRO A 39 22.50 7.53 70.82
C PRO A 39 21.65 7.18 69.57
N TRP A 40 20.44 6.68 69.77
CA TRP A 40 19.46 6.41 68.71
C TRP A 40 18.90 7.68 68.06
N LEU A 41 18.88 8.83 68.75
CA LEU A 41 18.45 10.09 68.14
C LEU A 41 19.42 10.58 67.07
N VAL A 42 20.74 10.37 67.25
CA VAL A 42 21.74 10.72 66.22
C VAL A 42 21.56 9.85 64.98
N LEU A 43 21.26 8.56 65.18
CA LEU A 43 21.01 7.61 64.10
C LEU A 43 19.68 7.91 63.36
N ALA A 44 18.64 8.29 64.09
CA ALA A 44 17.37 8.74 63.51
C ALA A 44 17.50 10.09 62.78
N LEU A 45 18.30 11.02 63.30
CA LEU A 45 18.58 12.32 62.66
C LEU A 45 19.41 12.12 61.39
N LEU A 46 20.41 11.25 61.40
CA LEU A 46 21.20 10.90 60.21
C LEU A 46 20.37 10.12 59.19
N ALA A 47 19.48 9.22 59.60
CA ALA A 47 18.55 8.55 58.71
C ALA A 47 17.51 9.51 58.10
N ALA A 48 17.01 10.49 58.89
CA ALA A 48 16.11 11.53 58.40
C ALA A 48 16.82 12.51 57.44
N LEU A 49 18.08 12.87 57.72
CA LEU A 49 18.92 13.65 56.82
C LEU A 49 19.24 12.87 55.54
N ALA A 50 19.59 11.58 55.65
CA ALA A 50 19.81 10.70 54.50
C ALA A 50 18.54 10.46 53.67
N ALA A 51 17.36 10.40 54.30
CA ALA A 51 16.07 10.31 53.62
C ALA A 51 15.61 11.63 52.99
N SER A 52 16.15 12.77 53.41
CA SER A 52 15.91 14.09 52.81
C SER A 52 16.84 14.42 51.62
N LEU A 53 17.97 13.72 51.49
CA LEU A 53 18.92 13.87 50.39
C LEU A 53 18.45 13.34 49.01
N PRO A 54 17.63 12.27 48.87
CA PRO A 54 17.13 11.86 47.56
C PRO A 54 16.11 12.84 46.96
N PHE A 55 15.46 13.69 47.77
CA PHE A 55 14.43 14.62 47.28
C PHE A 55 15.00 15.79 46.46
N TRP A 56 16.23 16.22 46.76
CA TRP A 56 16.92 17.27 46.01
C TRP A 56 17.52 16.75 44.70
N PHE A 57 17.90 15.47 44.62
CA PHE A 57 18.43 14.88 43.40
C PHE A 57 17.35 14.56 42.35
N THR A 58 16.12 14.26 42.76
CA THR A 58 15.01 14.05 41.80
C THR A 58 14.47 15.33 41.16
N LEU A 59 14.65 16.50 41.79
CA LEU A 59 14.19 17.78 41.23
C LEU A 59 15.10 18.32 40.11
N SER A 60 16.31 17.78 39.93
CA SER A 60 17.25 18.25 38.91
C SER A 60 17.09 17.58 37.54
N ILE A 61 16.39 16.44 37.47
CA ILE A 61 16.20 15.70 36.21
C ILE A 61 15.15 16.38 35.31
N ASP A 62 14.22 17.15 35.88
CA ASP A 62 13.09 17.73 35.14
C ASP A 62 13.44 19.03 34.36
N ARG A 63 14.57 19.68 34.67
CA ARG A 63 14.99 20.91 33.95
C ARG A 63 15.50 20.64 32.53
N GLY A 64 16.11 19.47 32.30
CA GLY A 64 16.68 19.12 31.00
C GLY A 64 15.62 18.82 29.94
N GLU A 65 14.49 18.23 30.34
CA GLU A 65 13.42 17.85 29.40
C GLU A 65 12.59 19.03 28.92
N ARG A 66 12.28 19.99 29.82
CA ARG A 66 11.54 21.22 29.43
C ARG A 66 12.27 22.04 28.37
N GLY A 67 13.61 22.09 28.42
CA GLY A 67 14.42 22.77 27.41
C GLY A 67 14.29 22.12 26.02
N LYS A 68 14.37 20.79 25.95
CA LYS A 68 14.21 20.01 24.70
C LYS A 68 12.81 20.15 24.12
N GLN A 69 11.78 20.14 24.98
CA GLN A 69 10.40 20.33 24.53
C GLN A 69 10.17 21.72 23.93
N LYS A 70 10.71 22.77 24.55
CA LYS A 70 10.61 24.14 24.01
C LYS A 70 11.29 24.24 22.64
N GLN A 71 12.49 23.68 22.51
CA GLN A 71 13.22 23.66 21.23
C GLN A 71 12.44 22.92 20.14
N TYR A 72 11.83 21.77 20.46
CA TYR A 72 11.02 20.99 19.52
C TYR A 72 9.74 21.71 19.08
N ILE A 73 9.04 22.38 20.01
CA ILE A 73 7.86 23.19 19.67
C ILE A 73 8.25 24.35 18.74
N GLU A 74 9.39 24.99 19.01
CA GLU A 74 9.92 26.07 18.18
C GLU A 74 10.32 25.57 16.79
N GLU A 75 10.94 24.38 16.70
CA GLU A 75 11.28 23.71 15.43
C GLU A 75 10.04 23.42 14.58
N ILE A 76 8.98 22.84 15.17
CA ILE A 76 7.70 22.63 14.47
C ILE A 76 7.11 23.97 14.01
N GLY A 77 7.18 25.00 14.85
CA GLY A 77 6.69 26.33 14.54
C GLY A 77 7.37 26.92 13.30
N ARG A 78 8.71 26.86 13.24
CA ARG A 78 9.51 27.31 12.09
C ARG A 78 9.21 26.46 10.86
N ALA A 79 9.21 25.14 10.98
CA ALA A 79 8.94 24.24 9.86
C ALA A 79 7.54 24.45 9.24
N ARG A 80 6.53 24.80 10.05
CA ARG A 80 5.20 25.17 9.53
C ARG A 80 5.20 26.50 8.78
N GLN A 81 6.01 27.47 9.21
CA GLN A 81 6.15 28.76 8.53
C GLN A 81 6.90 28.63 7.20
N ASP A 82 7.81 27.67 7.10
CA ASP A 82 8.57 27.38 5.87
C ASP A 82 7.73 26.66 4.80
N LEU A 83 6.54 26.16 5.15
CA LEU A 83 5.64 25.55 4.17
C LEU A 83 5.10 26.59 3.18
N PHE A 84 5.36 26.36 1.90
CA PHE A 84 4.82 27.20 0.82
C PHE A 84 3.48 26.66 0.30
N THR A 85 2.74 27.51 -0.42
CA THR A 85 1.49 27.10 -1.08
C THR A 85 1.81 26.42 -2.41
N GLY A 86 1.62 25.11 -2.46
CA GLY A 86 1.66 24.30 -3.67
C GLY A 86 0.28 23.95 -4.18
N GLN A 87 0.23 23.00 -5.10
CA GLN A 87 -1.01 22.51 -5.71
C GLN A 87 -1.06 20.99 -5.68
N LEU A 88 -2.25 20.48 -5.34
CA LEU A 88 -2.62 19.09 -5.46
C LEU A 88 -3.43 18.92 -6.74
N VAL A 89 -3.03 17.99 -7.62
CA VAL A 89 -3.76 17.63 -8.83
C VAL A 89 -4.02 16.13 -8.80
N TYR A 90 -5.24 15.69 -9.00
CA TYR A 90 -5.60 14.28 -8.87
C TYR A 90 -6.59 13.86 -9.94
N THR A 91 -6.63 12.56 -10.26
CA THR A 91 -7.58 12.00 -11.23
C THR A 91 -9.01 12.21 -10.75
N ASP A 92 -9.88 12.74 -11.60
CA ASP A 92 -11.32 12.74 -11.35
C ASP A 92 -11.80 11.28 -11.32
N VAL A 93 -12.36 10.87 -10.19
CA VAL A 93 -12.83 9.50 -9.98
C VAL A 93 -13.90 9.10 -11.00
N LYS A 94 -14.71 10.05 -11.49
CA LYS A 94 -15.72 9.78 -12.55
C LYS A 94 -15.07 9.43 -13.88
N SER A 95 -13.86 9.94 -14.14
CA SER A 95 -13.12 9.66 -15.37
C SER A 95 -12.47 8.28 -15.40
N LEU A 96 -12.39 7.58 -14.25
CA LEU A 96 -11.82 6.23 -14.18
C LEU A 96 -12.64 5.19 -14.94
N GLN A 97 -13.96 5.40 -15.10
CA GLN A 97 -14.87 4.45 -15.75
C GLN A 97 -14.65 3.02 -15.24
N LEU A 98 -14.89 2.84 -13.94
CA LEU A 98 -14.71 1.55 -13.28
C LEU A 98 -15.84 0.61 -13.71
N GLU A 99 -15.46 -0.58 -14.17
CA GLU A 99 -16.36 -1.66 -14.54
C GLU A 99 -16.11 -2.86 -13.62
N ALA A 100 -17.18 -3.54 -13.23
CA ALA A 100 -17.08 -4.72 -12.37
C ALA A 100 -16.39 -5.88 -13.11
N GLY A 101 -15.33 -6.41 -12.51
CA GLY A 101 -14.49 -7.44 -13.12
C GLY A 101 -13.63 -6.95 -14.30
N GLY A 102 -13.62 -5.63 -14.56
CA GLY A 102 -12.79 -5.02 -15.59
C GLY A 102 -11.32 -4.86 -15.19
N GLU A 103 -10.54 -4.34 -16.12
CA GLU A 103 -9.11 -4.04 -15.89
C GLU A 103 -8.93 -2.97 -14.82
N PRO A 104 -7.91 -3.09 -13.94
CA PRO A 104 -7.60 -2.06 -12.96
C PRO A 104 -7.32 -0.70 -13.61
N ARG A 105 -7.89 0.35 -13.04
CA ARG A 105 -7.73 1.74 -13.51
C ARG A 105 -6.75 2.49 -12.63
N LEU A 106 -5.95 3.36 -13.25
CA LEU A 106 -4.93 4.10 -12.54
C LEU A 106 -5.51 5.37 -11.90
N PHE A 107 -5.49 5.43 -10.57
CA PHE A 107 -5.75 6.66 -9.82
C PHE A 107 -4.42 7.35 -9.52
N ARG A 108 -4.27 8.60 -9.93
CA ARG A 108 -3.05 9.38 -9.77
C ARG A 108 -3.29 10.61 -8.90
N VAL A 109 -2.34 10.88 -8.00
CA VAL A 109 -2.26 12.12 -7.24
C VAL A 109 -0.87 12.73 -7.46
N ASP A 110 -0.84 13.98 -7.90
CA ASP A 110 0.36 14.79 -8.06
C ASP A 110 0.36 15.90 -7.02
N VAL A 111 1.48 16.06 -6.32
CA VAL A 111 1.76 17.26 -5.52
C VAL A 111 2.81 18.07 -6.25
N LEU A 112 2.48 19.31 -6.55
CA LEU A 112 3.27 20.24 -7.33
C LEU A 112 3.70 21.41 -6.45
N GLY A 113 4.97 21.78 -6.56
CA GLY A 113 5.49 22.95 -5.89
C GLY A 113 4.88 24.27 -6.41
N ARG A 114 4.36 24.25 -7.64
CA ARG A 114 3.77 25.40 -8.35
C ARG A 114 2.38 25.09 -8.88
N THR A 115 1.57 26.13 -9.04
CA THR A 115 0.23 26.03 -9.63
C THR A 115 0.29 25.82 -11.14
N ARG A 116 -0.50 24.87 -11.63
CA ARG A 116 -0.84 24.64 -13.05
C ARG A 116 -2.35 24.52 -13.22
N SER A 117 -2.82 24.61 -14.45
CA SER A 117 -4.22 24.26 -14.76
C SER A 117 -4.40 22.74 -14.78
N ALA A 118 -5.48 22.26 -14.19
CA ALA A 118 -5.95 20.89 -14.33
C ALA A 118 -6.27 20.56 -15.80
N LYS A 119 -5.93 19.34 -16.22
CA LYS A 119 -6.30 18.80 -17.53
C LYS A 119 -7.71 18.17 -17.46
N PRO A 120 -8.36 17.89 -18.61
CA PRO A 120 -9.58 17.10 -18.61
C PRO A 120 -9.40 15.76 -17.89
N GLY A 121 -10.32 15.43 -16.98
CA GLY A 121 -10.21 14.25 -16.11
C GLY A 121 -9.29 14.43 -14.89
N GLU A 122 -8.80 15.64 -14.64
CA GLU A 122 -8.10 16.00 -13.40
C GLU A 122 -8.94 17.00 -12.59
N GLU A 123 -8.90 16.88 -11.27
CA GLU A 123 -9.34 17.89 -10.31
C GLU A 123 -8.12 18.49 -9.60
N GLN A 124 -8.30 19.68 -9.00
CA GLN A 124 -7.22 20.38 -8.32
C GLN A 124 -7.66 21.02 -7.00
N ALA A 125 -6.74 21.10 -6.05
CA ALA A 125 -6.93 21.81 -4.79
C ALA A 125 -5.61 22.47 -4.32
N PRO A 126 -5.67 23.57 -3.55
CA PRO A 126 -4.48 24.13 -2.92
C PRO A 126 -3.94 23.20 -1.83
N LEU A 127 -2.63 23.19 -1.62
CA LEU A 127 -1.95 22.38 -0.60
C LEU A 127 -0.79 23.16 0.03
N LYS A 128 -0.46 22.89 1.29
CA LYS A 128 0.78 23.34 1.92
C LYS A 128 1.87 22.29 1.70
N ALA A 129 2.95 22.68 1.01
CA ALA A 129 4.09 21.83 0.65
C ALA A 129 5.40 22.45 1.17
N GLY A 130 6.56 21.84 0.90
CA GLY A 130 7.86 22.26 1.47
C GLY A 130 8.40 21.31 2.53
N ALA A 131 7.99 20.05 2.50
CA ALA A 131 8.40 19.03 3.47
C ALA A 131 8.31 17.62 2.84
N GLN A 132 8.48 16.58 3.65
CA GLN A 132 8.12 15.23 3.23
C GLN A 132 6.59 15.11 3.20
N ILE A 133 6.03 14.80 2.04
CA ILE A 133 4.60 14.66 1.85
C ILE A 133 4.25 13.17 1.84
N GLY A 134 3.22 12.79 2.59
CA GLY A 134 2.59 11.48 2.51
C GLY A 134 1.20 11.59 1.90
N VAL A 135 0.85 10.62 1.05
CA VAL A 135 -0.51 10.49 0.52
C VAL A 135 -1.01 9.08 0.78
N LYS A 136 -2.17 8.98 1.43
CA LYS A 136 -2.85 7.71 1.70
C LYS A 136 -4.18 7.66 0.96
N LEU A 137 -4.42 6.56 0.24
CA LEU A 137 -5.68 6.28 -0.42
C LEU A 137 -6.49 5.27 0.41
N HIS A 138 -7.75 5.60 0.63
CA HIS A 138 -8.74 4.79 1.31
C HIS A 138 -9.87 4.48 0.35
N CYS A 139 -10.19 3.20 0.19
CA CYS A 139 -11.27 2.74 -0.68
C CYS A 139 -12.29 1.97 0.16
N ALA A 140 -13.56 2.31 0.00
CA ALA A 140 -14.67 1.68 0.71
C ALA A 140 -15.82 1.38 -0.26
N GLY A 141 -16.54 0.29 -0.03
CA GLY A 141 -17.64 -0.16 -0.90
C GLY A 141 -17.52 -1.64 -1.26
N THR A 142 -18.39 -2.08 -2.17
CA THR A 142 -18.52 -3.49 -2.56
C THR A 142 -17.31 -3.97 -3.37
N ALA A 143 -16.48 -4.82 -2.76
CA ALA A 143 -15.36 -5.53 -3.38
C ALA A 143 -14.38 -4.64 -4.18
N VAL A 144 -14.19 -3.40 -3.74
CA VAL A 144 -13.19 -2.48 -4.28
C VAL A 144 -11.81 -2.83 -3.73
N ARG A 145 -10.79 -2.81 -4.60
CA ARG A 145 -9.39 -2.97 -4.23
C ARG A 145 -8.59 -1.78 -4.73
N CYS A 146 -7.74 -1.26 -3.86
CA CYS A 146 -6.82 -0.17 -4.18
C CYS A 146 -5.40 -0.61 -3.84
N ALA A 147 -4.59 -0.91 -4.87
CA ALA A 147 -3.23 -1.39 -4.72
C ALA A 147 -2.24 -0.22 -4.93
N PRO A 148 -1.41 0.13 -3.93
CA PRO A 148 -0.42 1.19 -4.09
C PRO A 148 0.69 0.77 -5.05
N LEU A 149 1.03 1.66 -5.99
CA LEU A 149 2.13 1.51 -6.95
C LEU A 149 3.33 2.43 -6.63
N SER A 150 3.22 3.28 -5.61
CA SER A 150 4.24 4.27 -5.24
C SER A 150 4.51 4.25 -3.74
N SER A 151 5.66 4.81 -3.34
CA SER A 151 5.95 5.05 -1.91
C SER A 151 4.89 5.97 -1.30
N GLU A 152 4.45 5.66 -0.09
CA GLU A 152 3.50 6.49 0.66
C GLU A 152 4.05 7.89 0.89
N ARG A 153 5.37 8.02 1.12
CA ARG A 153 6.04 9.30 1.43
C ARG A 153 7.07 9.67 0.38
N GLN A 154 7.07 10.93 -0.04
CA GLN A 154 8.01 11.52 -1.01
C GLN A 154 8.27 12.98 -0.66
N SER A 155 9.48 13.49 -0.95
CA SER A 155 9.86 14.87 -0.62
C SER A 155 9.42 15.85 -1.71
N VAL A 156 8.84 16.98 -1.29
CA VAL A 156 8.53 18.14 -2.14
C VAL A 156 9.02 19.38 -1.40
N LEU A 157 10.29 19.74 -1.63
CA LEU A 157 11.03 20.74 -0.85
C LEU A 157 11.07 22.10 -1.56
N SER A 158 10.95 22.12 -2.89
CA SER A 158 11.00 23.33 -3.72
C SER A 158 9.72 23.56 -4.52
N LYS A 159 9.58 24.75 -5.13
CA LYS A 159 8.44 25.08 -6.00
C LYS A 159 8.52 24.38 -7.36
N GLU A 160 9.70 23.90 -7.70
CA GLU A 160 10.02 23.19 -8.94
C GLU A 160 9.80 21.68 -8.78
N ASP A 161 9.75 21.20 -7.54
CA ASP A 161 9.56 19.79 -7.23
C ASP A 161 8.16 19.30 -7.59
N ARG A 162 8.10 18.01 -7.93
CA ARG A 162 6.88 17.26 -8.15
C ARG A 162 7.06 15.86 -7.56
N ALA A 163 6.05 15.42 -6.83
CA ALA A 163 5.90 14.04 -6.41
C ALA A 163 4.58 13.47 -6.95
N THR A 164 4.59 12.18 -7.28
CA THR A 164 3.44 11.47 -7.85
C THR A 164 3.19 10.20 -7.07
N TRP A 165 1.95 9.98 -6.69
CA TRP A 165 1.47 8.74 -6.10
C TRP A 165 0.45 8.11 -7.03
N MET A 166 0.56 6.79 -7.17
CA MET A 166 -0.25 6.00 -8.06
C MET A 166 -0.85 4.80 -7.32
N TRP A 167 -2.10 4.49 -7.65
CA TRP A 167 -2.80 3.30 -7.19
C TRP A 167 -3.54 2.65 -8.35
N GLU A 168 -3.56 1.33 -8.39
CA GLU A 168 -4.50 0.57 -9.20
C GLU A 168 -5.81 0.42 -8.43
N VAL A 169 -6.90 0.87 -9.03
CA VAL A 169 -8.25 0.78 -8.49
C VAL A 169 -9.04 -0.20 -9.35
N SER A 170 -9.56 -1.25 -8.74
CA SER A 170 -10.43 -2.23 -9.39
C SER A 170 -11.62 -2.59 -8.50
N SER A 171 -12.70 -3.07 -9.11
CA SER A 171 -13.86 -3.59 -8.39
C SER A 171 -14.30 -4.90 -9.02
N GLN A 172 -14.67 -5.89 -8.20
CA GLN A 172 -15.19 -7.16 -8.69
C GLN A 172 -16.71 -7.16 -8.89
N HIS A 173 -17.41 -6.23 -8.22
CA HIS A 173 -18.88 -6.17 -8.23
C HIS A 173 -19.35 -4.77 -8.62
N PRO A 174 -20.50 -4.67 -9.32
CA PRO A 174 -21.13 -3.38 -9.58
C PRO A 174 -21.63 -2.75 -8.28
N GLY A 175 -21.75 -1.43 -8.24
CA GLY A 175 -22.28 -0.71 -7.09
C GLY A 175 -21.51 0.56 -6.73
N LYS A 176 -21.93 1.20 -5.64
CA LYS A 176 -21.36 2.48 -5.19
C LYS A 176 -20.09 2.25 -4.39
N ILE A 177 -19.02 2.91 -4.78
CA ILE A 177 -17.77 2.94 -4.03
C ILE A 177 -17.43 4.38 -3.63
N THR A 178 -16.64 4.50 -2.57
CA THR A 178 -16.07 5.75 -2.09
C THR A 178 -14.56 5.64 -2.14
N ILE A 179 -13.93 6.61 -2.81
CA ILE A 179 -12.49 6.79 -2.83
C ILE A 179 -12.20 8.07 -2.07
N ALA A 180 -11.43 7.95 -1.00
CA ALA A 180 -10.98 9.08 -0.21
C ALA A 180 -9.47 9.07 -0.10
N PHE A 181 -8.82 10.23 -0.13
CA PHE A 181 -7.40 10.30 0.14
C PHE A 181 -7.04 11.47 1.04
N THR A 182 -6.01 11.25 1.84
CA THR A 182 -5.48 12.21 2.82
C THR A 182 -4.06 12.58 2.43
N VAL A 183 -3.75 13.88 2.52
CA VAL A 183 -2.41 14.40 2.24
C VAL A 183 -1.86 15.01 3.52
N THR A 184 -0.68 14.57 3.93
CA THR A 184 -0.04 14.94 5.19
C THR A 184 1.37 15.41 4.93
N ALA A 185 1.76 16.56 5.48
CA ALA A 185 3.13 17.05 5.49
C ALA A 185 3.80 16.64 6.82
N TYR A 186 4.96 16.00 6.74
CA TYR A 186 5.74 15.50 7.87
C TYR A 186 7.03 16.31 8.06
N LEU A 187 7.47 16.46 9.31
CA LEU A 187 8.77 17.03 9.63
C LEU A 187 9.88 15.99 9.37
N GLY A 188 10.71 16.25 8.36
CA GLY A 188 11.83 15.37 8.00
C GLY A 188 11.36 13.98 7.58
N ASP A 189 12.02 12.95 8.08
CA ASP A 189 11.70 11.52 7.94
C ASP A 189 10.86 10.96 9.11
N GLY A 190 10.56 11.80 10.10
CA GLY A 190 9.82 11.42 11.30
C GLY A 190 8.32 11.23 11.08
N ASN A 191 7.60 10.99 12.18
CA ASN A 191 6.13 10.85 12.19
C ASN A 191 5.42 12.13 12.68
N THR A 192 6.16 13.22 12.88
CA THR A 192 5.61 14.50 13.33
C THR A 192 4.83 15.15 12.19
N VAL A 193 3.52 15.31 12.37
CA VAL A 193 2.65 15.95 11.38
C VAL A 193 2.76 17.47 11.49
N LEU A 194 3.22 18.12 10.41
CA LEU A 194 3.23 19.56 10.30
C LEU A 194 1.83 20.08 9.97
N VAL A 195 1.22 19.54 8.92
CA VAL A 195 -0.12 19.91 8.42
C VAL A 195 -0.77 18.67 7.80
N GLU A 196 -2.06 18.48 8.07
CA GLU A 196 -2.89 17.47 7.41
C GLU A 196 -4.04 18.15 6.69
N LYS A 197 -4.22 17.84 5.41
CA LYS A 197 -5.36 18.31 4.62
C LYS A 197 -6.57 17.41 4.91
N PRO A 198 -7.77 17.96 5.13
CA PRO A 198 -8.98 17.15 5.26
C PRO A 198 -9.12 16.15 4.09
N PRO A 199 -9.61 14.92 4.36
CA PRO A 199 -9.74 13.91 3.32
C PRO A 199 -10.59 14.38 2.15
N LEU A 200 -10.04 14.28 0.94
CA LEU A 200 -10.79 14.53 -0.28
C LEU A 200 -11.54 13.25 -0.65
N THR A 201 -12.86 13.33 -0.63
CA THR A 201 -13.75 12.17 -0.77
C THR A 201 -14.58 12.29 -2.03
N SER A 202 -14.53 11.26 -2.88
CA SER A 202 -15.30 11.16 -4.11
C SER A 202 -16.07 9.84 -4.14
N ARG A 203 -17.31 9.90 -4.61
CA ARG A 203 -18.18 8.73 -4.78
C ARG A 203 -18.34 8.44 -6.26
N VAL A 204 -18.27 7.17 -6.63
CA VAL A 204 -18.48 6.72 -8.01
C VAL A 204 -19.28 5.43 -8.02
N GLU A 205 -20.06 5.26 -9.08
CA GLU A 205 -20.81 4.04 -9.35
C GLU A 205 -20.00 3.17 -10.31
N VAL A 206 -19.71 1.95 -9.88
CA VAL A 206 -19.07 0.93 -10.69
C VAL A 206 -20.13 0.35 -11.61
N ALA A 207 -19.89 0.45 -12.91
CA ALA A 207 -20.79 -0.08 -13.92
C ALA A 207 -20.80 -1.61 -13.90
N GLU A 208 -21.94 -2.20 -14.27
CA GLU A 208 -22.02 -3.61 -14.63
C GLU A 208 -21.03 -3.88 -15.78
N PRO A 209 -20.43 -5.09 -15.82
CA PRO A 209 -19.54 -5.42 -16.93
C PRO A 209 -20.36 -5.24 -18.20
N SER A 210 -19.91 -4.35 -19.10
CA SER A 210 -20.54 -4.25 -20.40
C SER A 210 -20.49 -5.67 -20.98
N ALA A 211 -21.65 -6.21 -21.40
CA ALA A 211 -21.73 -7.53 -21.99
C ALA A 211 -20.99 -7.48 -23.34
N SER A 212 -19.67 -7.49 -23.26
CA SER A 212 -18.77 -7.57 -24.37
C SER A 212 -19.06 -8.92 -25.00
N TRP A 213 -19.62 -8.86 -26.21
CA TRP A 213 -19.85 -9.91 -27.17
C TRP A 213 -18.75 -10.99 -27.27
N PHE A 214 -17.54 -10.72 -26.75
CA PHE A 214 -16.43 -11.68 -26.63
C PHE A 214 -16.55 -12.71 -25.50
N SER A 215 -17.35 -12.47 -24.46
CA SER A 215 -17.60 -13.49 -23.42
C SER A 215 -18.23 -14.75 -24.02
N TRP A 216 -19.21 -14.56 -24.92
CA TRP A 216 -19.81 -15.65 -25.71
C TRP A 216 -18.78 -16.37 -26.58
N VAL A 217 -17.80 -15.65 -27.15
CA VAL A 217 -16.74 -16.27 -27.97
C VAL A 217 -15.86 -17.19 -27.13
N LYS A 218 -15.50 -16.80 -25.89
CA LYS A 218 -14.68 -17.63 -25.01
C LYS A 218 -15.41 -18.90 -24.59
N ASP A 219 -16.70 -18.78 -24.28
CA ASP A 219 -17.54 -19.91 -23.92
C ASP A 219 -17.84 -20.82 -25.13
N PHE A 220 -18.05 -20.23 -26.30
CA PHE A 220 -18.20 -20.95 -27.57
C PHE A 220 -16.90 -21.69 -27.95
N TRP A 221 -15.73 -21.11 -27.71
CA TRP A 221 -14.45 -21.76 -27.98
C TRP A 221 -14.19 -22.93 -27.02
N GLY A 222 -14.59 -22.79 -25.75
CA GLY A 222 -14.58 -23.90 -24.78
C GLY A 222 -15.49 -25.05 -25.21
N TRP A 223 -16.71 -24.73 -25.65
CA TRP A 223 -17.64 -25.71 -26.19
C TRP A 223 -17.12 -26.38 -27.48
N ALA A 224 -16.58 -25.59 -28.42
CA ALA A 224 -16.02 -26.08 -29.68
C ALA A 224 -14.79 -26.98 -29.45
N ALA A 225 -13.90 -26.62 -28.53
CA ALA A 225 -12.76 -27.46 -28.16
C ALA A 225 -13.21 -28.80 -27.55
N GLY A 226 -14.24 -28.79 -26.70
CA GLY A 226 -14.86 -30.01 -26.17
C GLY A 226 -15.51 -30.88 -27.26
N ALA A 227 -16.18 -30.25 -28.23
CA ALA A 227 -16.77 -30.94 -29.39
C ALA A 227 -15.70 -31.56 -30.30
N ILE A 228 -14.59 -30.86 -30.54
CA ILE A 228 -13.46 -31.38 -31.34
C ILE A 228 -12.77 -32.54 -30.61
N ALA A 229 -12.59 -32.46 -29.29
CA ALA A 229 -12.00 -33.55 -28.51
C ALA A 229 -12.88 -34.82 -28.53
N THR A 230 -14.20 -34.66 -28.44
CA THR A 230 -15.15 -35.78 -28.50
C THR A 230 -15.24 -36.39 -29.90
N LEU A 231 -15.22 -35.58 -30.96
CA LEU A 231 -15.13 -36.05 -32.36
C LEU A 231 -13.78 -36.74 -32.65
N GLY A 232 -12.67 -36.22 -32.12
CA GLY A 232 -11.35 -36.85 -32.22
C GLY A 232 -11.30 -38.21 -31.52
N GLY A 233 -11.94 -38.34 -30.36
CA GLY A 233 -12.10 -39.62 -29.66
C GLY A 233 -12.90 -40.65 -30.49
N MET A 234 -13.97 -40.21 -31.16
CA MET A 234 -14.73 -41.09 -32.05
C MET A 234 -13.93 -41.55 -33.28
N ALA A 235 -13.13 -40.68 -33.88
CA ALA A 235 -12.27 -41.05 -35.03
C ALA A 235 -11.22 -42.12 -34.67
N VAL A 236 -10.66 -42.08 -33.44
CA VAL A 236 -9.73 -43.11 -32.94
C VAL A 236 -10.47 -44.42 -32.63
N SER A 237 -11.72 -44.36 -32.16
CA SER A 237 -12.51 -45.58 -31.94
C SER A 237 -12.88 -46.31 -33.25
N LEU A 238 -13.18 -45.55 -34.32
CA LEU A 238 -13.47 -46.10 -35.65
C LEU A 238 -12.22 -46.71 -36.29
N SER A 239 -11.05 -46.09 -36.14
CA SER A 239 -9.80 -46.65 -36.67
C SER A 239 -9.38 -47.93 -35.95
N ALA A 240 -9.63 -48.04 -34.64
CA ALA A 240 -9.40 -49.27 -33.88
C ALA A 240 -10.29 -50.42 -34.36
N ILE A 241 -11.58 -50.16 -34.64
CA ILE A 241 -12.50 -51.18 -35.18
C ILE A 241 -12.04 -51.65 -36.57
N VAL A 242 -11.66 -50.73 -37.46
CA VAL A 242 -11.15 -51.08 -38.80
C VAL A 242 -9.84 -51.87 -38.71
N ALA A 243 -8.92 -51.50 -37.82
CA ALA A 243 -7.67 -52.24 -37.61
C ALA A 243 -7.92 -53.67 -37.12
N VAL A 244 -8.87 -53.88 -36.21
CA VAL A 244 -9.27 -55.22 -35.74
C VAL A 244 -9.87 -56.02 -36.89
N ILE A 245 -10.74 -55.44 -37.72
CA ILE A 245 -11.32 -56.12 -38.89
C ILE A 245 -10.23 -56.53 -39.89
N VAL A 246 -9.29 -55.63 -40.22
CA VAL A 246 -8.16 -55.92 -41.12
C VAL A 246 -7.26 -57.01 -40.55
N MET A 247 -6.98 -56.99 -39.24
CA MET A 247 -6.18 -58.00 -38.56
C MET A 247 -6.86 -59.38 -38.59
N VAL A 248 -8.19 -59.43 -38.41
CA VAL A 248 -8.98 -60.67 -38.49
C VAL A 248 -9.01 -61.21 -39.93
N ILE A 249 -9.14 -60.33 -40.94
CA ILE A 249 -9.10 -60.74 -42.35
C ILE A 249 -7.71 -61.25 -42.73
N ARG A 250 -6.63 -60.55 -42.35
CA ARG A 250 -5.25 -60.99 -42.61
C ARG A 250 -4.93 -62.34 -41.97
N ARG A 251 -5.47 -62.63 -40.77
CA ARG A 251 -5.29 -63.95 -40.12
C ARG A 251 -6.07 -65.09 -40.79
N ARG A 252 -6.99 -64.80 -41.70
CA ARG A 252 -7.75 -65.83 -42.47
C ARG A 252 -7.20 -66.06 -43.87
N LEU A 253 -6.17 -65.32 -44.29
CA LEU A 253 -5.44 -65.63 -45.52
C LEU A 253 -4.29 -66.59 -45.16
N PRO A 254 -4.29 -67.83 -45.68
CA PRO A 254 -3.19 -68.76 -45.48
C PRO A 254 -1.93 -68.22 -46.16
N ASP A 255 -0.82 -68.25 -45.43
CA ASP A 255 0.51 -67.94 -45.93
C ASP A 255 0.88 -68.95 -47.04
N ALA A 256 0.92 -68.46 -48.28
CA ALA A 256 1.65 -69.11 -49.37
C ALA A 256 3.14 -68.82 -49.17
N SER A 257 3.78 -69.57 -48.27
CA SER A 257 5.23 -69.60 -48.13
C SER A 257 5.84 -70.42 -49.27
N ALA A 258 6.81 -69.86 -50.00
CA ALA A 258 7.98 -70.61 -50.49
C ALA A 258 8.97 -69.66 -51.19
N ALA A 259 10.07 -69.33 -50.51
CA ALA A 259 11.45 -69.35 -51.04
C ALA A 259 12.42 -68.63 -50.07
N GLU A 260 13.07 -69.44 -49.24
CA GLU A 260 14.39 -69.21 -48.62
C GLU A 260 15.53 -69.27 -49.69
N PRO A 261 16.85 -69.18 -49.39
CA PRO A 261 17.62 -68.51 -48.31
C PRO A 261 18.93 -67.84 -48.81
N SER A 262 19.63 -67.05 -47.96
CA SER A 262 21.11 -67.08 -47.69
C SER A 262 21.72 -65.76 -47.15
N THR A 263 22.06 -65.78 -45.85
CA THR A 263 23.33 -65.41 -45.13
C THR A 263 24.48 -64.79 -45.98
N PRO A 264 25.36 -63.85 -45.50
CA PRO A 264 25.89 -63.66 -44.13
C PRO A 264 26.07 -62.21 -43.56
N GLU A 265 26.22 -62.17 -42.24
CA GLU A 265 26.86 -61.19 -41.33
C GLU A 265 28.29 -60.78 -41.81
N PRO A 266 28.81 -59.53 -41.60
CA PRO A 266 29.33 -59.11 -40.29
C PRO A 266 29.33 -57.61 -39.89
N GLU A 267 29.48 -57.41 -38.57
CA GLU A 267 30.17 -56.33 -37.85
C GLU A 267 30.02 -54.86 -38.30
N ARG A 268 29.52 -54.01 -37.37
CA ARG A 268 30.42 -53.10 -36.61
C ARG A 268 29.67 -52.25 -35.58
N ARG A 269 30.23 -52.27 -34.37
CA ARG A 269 30.15 -51.24 -33.32
C ARG A 269 30.07 -49.81 -33.89
N ALA A 270 29.13 -49.01 -33.37
CA ALA A 270 29.41 -47.64 -32.91
C ALA A 270 28.20 -47.06 -32.14
N ASP A 271 28.30 -47.11 -30.82
CA ASP A 271 28.19 -45.96 -29.92
C ASP A 271 27.07 -44.93 -30.24
N ARG A 272 25.92 -45.06 -29.57
CA ARG A 272 24.96 -43.95 -29.44
C ARG A 272 24.62 -43.72 -27.97
N ARG A 273 25.39 -42.80 -27.38
CA ARG A 273 25.15 -42.21 -26.07
C ARG A 273 23.74 -41.60 -25.97
N PRO A 274 23.11 -41.66 -24.79
CA PRO A 274 21.86 -40.97 -24.53
C PRO A 274 22.05 -39.45 -24.62
N ARG A 275 21.22 -38.80 -25.43
CA ARG A 275 21.19 -37.35 -25.61
C ARG A 275 20.54 -36.71 -24.38
N VAL A 276 21.35 -36.33 -23.41
CA VAL A 276 20.94 -35.46 -22.31
C VAL A 276 20.64 -34.09 -22.91
N VAL A 277 19.36 -33.72 -22.91
CA VAL A 277 18.91 -32.36 -23.23
C VAL A 277 19.32 -31.47 -22.06
N VAL A 278 20.39 -30.70 -22.28
CA VAL A 278 20.82 -29.64 -21.37
C VAL A 278 19.83 -28.48 -21.50
N THR A 279 18.91 -28.37 -20.54
CA THR A 279 18.12 -27.16 -20.35
C THR A 279 19.04 -26.07 -19.82
N ARG A 280 19.58 -25.29 -20.75
CA ARG A 280 20.41 -24.11 -20.46
C ARG A 280 19.48 -22.99 -20.01
N SER A 281 19.14 -22.95 -18.72
CA SER A 281 18.55 -21.78 -18.08
C SER A 281 19.57 -20.66 -18.07
N ALA A 282 19.53 -19.85 -19.12
CA ALA A 282 20.32 -18.65 -19.25
C ALA A 282 19.76 -17.55 -18.34
N ARG A 283 20.68 -16.97 -17.55
CA ARG A 283 20.71 -15.57 -17.10
C ARG A 283 19.53 -15.06 -16.26
N LEU A 284 19.86 -14.71 -15.02
CA LEU A 284 20.05 -13.29 -14.65
C LEU A 284 20.86 -13.21 -13.36
N GLY A 285 22.16 -12.98 -13.52
CA GLY A 285 23.04 -12.61 -12.41
C GLY A 285 22.74 -11.18 -11.94
N PRO A 286 22.92 -10.89 -10.64
CA PRO A 286 22.75 -9.56 -10.08
C PRO A 286 23.84 -8.63 -10.61
N ARG A 287 23.42 -7.66 -11.44
CA ARG A 287 24.30 -6.62 -11.96
C ARG A 287 24.44 -5.52 -10.91
N ARG A 288 25.60 -5.57 -10.23
CA ARG A 288 26.47 -4.42 -9.94
C ARG A 288 25.98 -3.42 -8.88
N SER A 289 26.49 -3.64 -7.68
CA SER A 289 26.76 -2.63 -6.66
C SER A 289 27.62 -1.49 -7.24
N GLY A 290 26.97 -0.37 -7.52
CA GLY A 290 27.64 0.90 -7.82
C GLY A 290 27.99 1.62 -6.53
N ARG A 291 29.14 1.25 -5.96
CA ARG A 291 29.87 2.04 -4.96
C ARG A 291 30.30 3.35 -5.62
N ARG A 292 29.67 4.48 -5.28
CA ARG A 292 30.19 5.81 -5.59
C ARG A 292 30.50 6.53 -4.29
N ALA A 293 31.79 6.78 -4.10
CA ALA A 293 32.37 7.57 -3.03
C ALA A 293 31.94 9.04 -3.12
N PRO A 294 32.05 9.80 -2.02
CA PRO A 294 31.70 11.21 -1.98
C PRO A 294 32.76 12.06 -2.67
N ARG A 295 32.33 13.17 -3.26
CA ARG A 295 33.20 14.28 -3.68
C ARG A 295 32.78 15.50 -2.87
N GLU A 296 33.74 15.96 -2.07
CA GLU A 296 33.98 17.33 -1.55
C GLU A 296 32.82 18.10 -0.91
#